data_AF-A0A382XXR9-F1
#
_entry.id   AF-A0A382XXR9-F1
#
_cell.length_a   1.000
_cell.length_b   1.000
_cell.length_c   1.000
_cell.angle_alpha   90.00
_cell.angle_beta   90.00
_cell.angle_gamma   90.00
#
_symmetry.space_group_name_H-M   'P 1'
#
loop_
_entity.id
_entity.type
_entity.pdbx_description
1 polymer ?
#
loop_
_entity_poly.entity_id
_entity_poly.type
_entity_poly.pdbx_seq_one_letter_code
_entity_poly.pdbx_strand_id
1 'polypeptide(L)'
;MRHTILPLLFCTLPFTAMAAESVDSSNANSGVNSNEKGVEKITIEGAATANNKPVGTFNSPISNLEYDPRVDLQSRNMAEAQADVTIRGGIFENTGFRIGSATLIDPQTGHYFAEIPIAPEMLTKPSIFTGVDNA
;
A
#
# COMPACT_ATOMS: atom_id res chain seq x y z
N MET A 1 -28.29 -20.47 -57.28
CA MET A 1 -28.70 -20.91 -55.92
C MET A 1 -27.48 -20.90 -55.01
N ARG A 2 -27.31 -19.86 -54.19
CA ARG A 2 -26.32 -19.80 -53.10
C ARG A 2 -27.02 -19.10 -51.94
N HIS A 3 -27.38 -19.87 -50.92
CA HIS A 3 -27.97 -19.36 -49.67
C HIS A 3 -26.84 -18.91 -48.75
N THR A 4 -26.78 -17.62 -48.44
CA THR A 4 -25.91 -17.07 -47.39
C THR A 4 -26.70 -17.03 -46.10
N ILE A 5 -26.40 -17.92 -45.17
CA ILE A 5 -26.94 -17.94 -43.80
C ILE A 5 -25.97 -17.13 -42.92
N LEU A 6 -26.44 -16.00 -42.41
CA LEU A 6 -25.75 -15.14 -41.45
C LEU A 6 -26.25 -15.48 -40.04
N PRO A 7 -25.40 -15.92 -39.09
CA PRO A 7 -25.84 -16.13 -37.71
C PRO A 7 -25.88 -14.79 -36.98
N LEU A 8 -27.06 -14.47 -36.47
CA LEU A 8 -27.35 -13.29 -35.66
C LEU A 8 -26.93 -13.58 -34.22
N LEU A 9 -25.77 -13.09 -33.80
CA LEU A 9 -25.28 -13.20 -32.43
C LEU A 9 -25.84 -12.04 -31.58
N PHE A 10 -26.91 -12.31 -30.85
CA PHE A 10 -27.37 -11.47 -29.73
C PHE A 10 -26.38 -11.64 -28.56
N CYS A 11 -25.72 -10.56 -28.13
CA CYS A 11 -25.08 -10.50 -26.82
C CYS A 11 -25.40 -9.17 -26.16
N THR A 12 -26.07 -9.25 -25.02
CA THR A 12 -26.69 -8.18 -24.24
C THR A 12 -25.67 -7.36 -23.45
N LEU A 13 -25.84 -6.04 -23.41
CA LEU A 13 -25.10 -5.08 -22.58
C LEU A 13 -25.36 -5.33 -21.07
N PRO A 14 -24.37 -5.10 -20.17
CA PRO A 14 -24.63 -5.10 -18.74
C PRO A 14 -25.35 -3.81 -18.31
N PHE A 15 -26.41 -4.00 -17.54
CA PHE A 15 -27.27 -2.99 -16.93
C PHE A 15 -26.49 -2.21 -15.84
N THR A 16 -26.32 -0.90 -16.00
CA THR A 16 -25.79 -0.01 -14.93
C THR A 16 -26.96 0.47 -14.07
N ALA A 17 -26.97 0.13 -12.79
CA ALA A 17 -27.92 0.69 -11.84
C ALA A 17 -27.38 2.01 -11.26
N MET A 18 -27.99 3.12 -11.65
CA MET A 18 -27.91 4.40 -10.94
C MET A 18 -29.17 4.51 -10.05
N ALA A 19 -28.99 4.62 -8.74
CA ALA A 19 -30.07 4.98 -7.83
C ALA A 19 -30.05 6.51 -7.66
N ALA A 20 -31.00 7.19 -8.28
CA ALA A 20 -31.34 8.57 -7.97
C ALA A 20 -32.55 8.56 -7.03
N GLU A 21 -32.43 9.24 -5.89
CA GLU A 21 -33.59 9.66 -5.11
C GLU A 21 -33.72 11.18 -5.24
N SER A 22 -34.91 11.60 -5.64
CA SER A 22 -35.35 12.98 -5.75
C SER A 22 -36.60 13.16 -4.91
N VAL A 23 -36.80 14.37 -4.39
CA VAL A 23 -38.06 15.08 -4.00
C VAL A 23 -37.75 15.83 -2.70
N ASP A 24 -37.29 17.08 -2.79
CA ASP A 24 -38.09 18.32 -2.91
C ASP A 24 -38.81 18.69 -1.61
N SER A 25 -38.41 19.81 -1.02
CA SER A 25 -39.34 20.79 -0.46
C SER A 25 -38.62 22.11 -0.23
N SER A 26 -39.05 23.09 -0.99
CA SER A 26 -38.76 24.50 -0.84
C SER A 26 -39.34 25.05 0.48
N ASN A 27 -38.70 26.12 0.99
CA ASN A 27 -39.31 27.19 1.78
C ASN A 27 -39.57 26.96 3.29
N ALA A 28 -38.72 27.55 4.14
CA ALA A 28 -39.13 28.62 5.05
C ALA A 28 -37.89 29.20 5.75
N ASN A 29 -37.66 30.48 5.52
CA ASN A 29 -36.87 31.34 6.39
C ASN A 29 -37.46 31.28 7.80
N SER A 30 -36.94 30.41 8.66
CA SER A 30 -37.14 30.49 10.10
C SER A 30 -35.79 30.77 10.70
N GLY A 31 -35.56 32.05 10.99
CA GLY A 31 -34.41 32.52 11.71
C GLY A 31 -34.36 31.84 13.07
N VAL A 32 -33.58 30.78 13.16
CA VAL A 32 -32.99 30.33 14.41
C VAL A 32 -31.56 30.81 14.34
N ASN A 33 -31.32 31.98 14.93
CA ASN A 33 -29.99 32.43 15.29
C ASN A 33 -29.47 31.52 16.41
N SER A 34 -29.19 30.25 16.09
CA SER A 34 -28.30 29.43 16.88
C SER A 34 -26.92 30.02 16.67
N ASN A 35 -26.45 30.72 17.69
CA ASN A 35 -25.06 31.10 17.86
C ASN A 35 -24.21 29.82 17.80
N GLU A 36 -23.82 29.42 16.59
CA GLU A 36 -22.88 28.32 16.36
C GLU A 36 -21.50 28.80 16.79
N LYS A 37 -21.30 28.78 18.11
CA LYS A 37 -20.01 28.86 18.75
C LYS A 37 -19.11 27.83 18.08
N GLY A 38 -18.09 28.33 17.38
CA GLY A 38 -17.15 27.55 16.57
C GLY A 38 -16.67 26.29 17.29
N VAL A 39 -17.10 25.15 16.77
CA VAL A 39 -16.63 23.83 17.20
C VAL A 39 -15.32 23.55 16.49
N GLU A 40 -14.30 23.15 17.25
CA GLU A 40 -12.98 22.84 16.72
C GLU A 40 -13.05 21.64 15.79
N LYS A 41 -12.60 21.82 14.55
CA LYS A 41 -12.55 20.74 13.55
C LYS A 41 -11.31 19.88 13.81
N ILE A 42 -11.47 18.77 14.52
CA ILE A 42 -10.41 17.78 14.72
C ILE A 42 -10.34 16.89 13.48
N THR A 43 -9.16 16.83 12.84
CA THR A 43 -8.89 15.88 11.76
C THR A 43 -8.09 14.73 12.35
N ILE A 44 -8.59 13.50 12.16
CA ILE A 44 -7.96 12.27 12.66
C ILE A 44 -7.33 11.58 11.46
N GLU A 45 -6.02 11.47 11.44
CA GLU A 45 -5.27 10.72 10.43
C GLU A 45 -4.74 9.43 11.05
N GLY A 46 -5.07 8.30 10.43
CA GLY A 46 -4.54 6.99 10.82
C GLY A 46 -3.25 6.69 10.07
N ALA A 47 -2.21 6.24 10.79
CA ALA A 47 -0.98 5.72 10.19
C ALA A 47 -0.73 4.29 10.70
N ALA A 48 -0.31 3.39 9.82
CA ALA A 48 0.07 2.02 10.20
C ALA A 48 1.31 1.99 11.09
N THR A 49 2.14 3.04 11.01
CA THR A 49 3.42 3.18 11.69
C THR A 49 3.54 4.61 12.21
N ALA A 50 3.98 4.77 13.47
CA ALA A 50 4.24 6.09 14.06
C ALA A 50 5.60 6.68 13.63
N ASN A 51 6.60 5.84 13.41
CA ASN A 51 7.97 6.25 13.08
C ASN A 51 8.24 6.21 11.57
N ASN A 52 8.51 7.37 10.97
CA ASN A 52 8.87 7.47 9.56
C ASN A 52 10.38 7.38 9.29
N LYS A 53 11.19 7.33 10.35
CA LYS A 53 12.65 7.23 10.29
C LYS A 53 13.11 6.18 11.28
N PRO A 54 14.23 5.49 11.02
CA PRO A 54 14.76 4.55 11.98
C PRO A 54 15.23 5.27 13.23
N VAL A 55 14.98 4.66 14.38
CA VAL A 55 15.48 5.15 15.68
C VAL A 55 16.86 4.58 16.03
N GLY A 56 17.43 3.75 15.15
CA GLY A 56 18.76 3.16 15.29
C GLY A 56 19.89 4.12 14.93
N THR A 57 21.10 3.79 15.38
CA THR A 57 22.33 4.54 15.09
C THR A 57 22.83 4.32 13.64
N PHE A 58 22.30 3.31 12.96
CA PHE A 58 22.61 2.98 11.57
C PHE A 58 21.38 3.23 10.70
N ASN A 59 21.60 3.77 9.51
CA ASN A 59 20.55 4.02 8.53
C ASN A 59 20.75 3.06 7.36
N SER A 60 19.82 2.14 7.17
CA SER A 60 19.77 1.22 6.03
C SER A 60 18.40 1.31 5.35
N PRO A 61 18.28 0.81 4.10
CA PRO A 61 17.00 0.83 3.40
C PRO A 61 15.90 0.03 4.12
N ILE A 62 16.28 -0.96 4.93
CA ILE A 62 15.36 -1.89 5.60
C ILE A 62 15.03 -1.48 7.03
N SER A 63 15.77 -0.55 7.66
CA SER A 63 15.55 -0.13 9.07
C SER A 63 14.11 0.29 9.34
N ASN A 64 13.49 0.98 8.38
CA ASN A 64 12.13 1.47 8.50
C ASN A 64 11.06 0.36 8.44
N LEU A 65 11.41 -0.83 7.96
CA LEU A 65 10.49 -1.95 7.85
C LEU A 65 10.17 -2.59 9.20
N GLU A 66 11.03 -2.41 10.22
CA GLU A 66 10.78 -2.91 11.59
C GLU A 66 9.46 -2.37 12.17
N TYR A 67 9.03 -1.19 11.70
CA TYR A 67 7.80 -0.57 12.19
C TYR A 67 6.56 -0.94 11.37
N ASP A 68 6.68 -1.68 10.27
CA ASP A 68 5.52 -2.13 9.51
C ASP A 68 4.97 -3.42 10.16
N PRO A 69 3.69 -3.45 10.59
CA PRO A 69 3.13 -4.60 11.29
C PRO A 69 3.04 -5.88 10.43
N ARG A 70 3.21 -5.78 9.10
CA ARG A 70 3.17 -6.93 8.18
C ARG A 70 4.53 -7.60 8.04
N VAL A 71 5.59 -6.93 8.48
CA VAL A 71 6.97 -7.33 8.29
C VAL A 71 7.54 -7.77 9.64
N ASP A 72 8.22 -8.90 9.65
CA ASP A 72 9.10 -9.31 10.73
C ASP A 72 10.54 -9.22 10.23
N LEU A 73 11.32 -8.34 10.86
CA LEU A 73 12.70 -8.05 10.53
C LEU A 73 13.59 -8.67 11.63
N GLN A 74 14.36 -9.68 11.25
CA GLN A 74 15.32 -10.31 12.15
C GLN A 74 16.73 -9.84 11.78
N SER A 75 17.24 -8.84 12.50
CA SER A 75 18.58 -8.32 12.25
C SER A 75 19.67 -9.09 13.00
N ARG A 76 20.87 -9.09 12.42
CA ARG A 76 22.08 -9.67 13.00
C ARG A 76 23.18 -8.62 13.08
N ASN A 77 24.00 -8.72 14.14
CA ASN A 77 25.16 -7.87 14.40
C ASN A 77 24.79 -6.36 14.52
N MET A 78 25.46 -5.47 13.77
CA MET A 78 25.15 -4.04 13.77
C MET A 78 23.83 -3.81 13.03
N ALA A 79 22.74 -3.86 13.79
CA ALA A 79 21.35 -3.45 13.59
C ALA A 79 20.63 -3.80 12.27
N GLU A 80 21.30 -3.87 11.11
CA GLU A 80 20.71 -4.15 9.79
C GLU A 80 21.73 -4.64 8.73
N ALA A 81 23.02 -4.77 9.06
CA ALA A 81 24.03 -5.17 8.06
C ALA A 81 23.73 -6.54 7.42
N GLN A 82 23.12 -7.44 8.20
CA GLN A 82 22.61 -8.71 7.71
C GLN A 82 21.27 -8.94 8.40
N ALA A 83 20.20 -9.02 7.63
CA ALA A 83 18.86 -9.13 8.19
C ALA A 83 17.94 -9.97 7.31
N ASP A 84 17.14 -10.78 7.99
CA ASP A 84 16.14 -11.65 7.38
C ASP A 84 14.81 -10.93 7.44
N VAL A 85 14.18 -10.72 6.28
CA VAL A 85 12.88 -10.04 6.19
C VAL A 85 11.82 -11.06 5.81
N THR A 86 10.84 -11.22 6.69
CA THR A 86 9.69 -12.08 6.44
C THR A 86 8.42 -11.25 6.42
N ILE A 87 7.47 -11.65 5.58
CA ILE A 87 6.20 -10.94 5.43
C ILE A 87 5.07 -11.91 5.76
N ARG A 88 4.15 -11.50 6.63
CA ARG A 88 2.96 -12.28 7.03
C ARG A 88 3.28 -13.71 7.52
N GLY A 89 4.37 -13.88 8.26
CA GLY A 89 4.77 -15.19 8.84
C GLY A 89 5.31 -16.20 7.83
N GLY A 90 5.71 -15.75 6.63
CA GLY A 90 6.46 -16.57 5.68
C GLY A 90 7.93 -16.77 6.08
N ILE A 91 8.72 -17.36 5.19
CA ILE A 91 10.19 -17.48 5.33
C ILE A 91 10.89 -16.42 4.49
N PHE A 92 12.15 -16.10 4.83
CA PHE A 92 12.89 -15.00 4.20
C PHE A 92 13.19 -15.27 2.72
N GLU A 93 13.27 -16.53 2.30
CA GLU A 93 13.46 -16.94 0.91
C GLU A 93 12.22 -16.68 0.03
N ASN A 94 11.03 -16.54 0.63
CA ASN A 94 9.81 -16.18 -0.08
C ASN A 94 9.63 -14.66 -0.23
N THR A 95 10.50 -13.86 0.40
CA THR A 95 10.47 -12.41 0.32
C THR A 95 11.47 -11.93 -0.74
N GLY A 96 10.98 -11.24 -1.76
CA GLY A 96 11.82 -10.64 -2.80
C GLY A 96 12.05 -9.15 -2.57
N PHE A 97 13.22 -8.67 -3.00
CA PHE A 97 13.58 -7.25 -2.96
C PHE A 97 13.66 -6.67 -4.36
N ARG A 98 13.17 -5.44 -4.53
CA ARG A 98 13.18 -4.74 -5.82
C ARG A 98 13.51 -3.28 -5.62
N ILE A 99 14.32 -2.74 -6.51
CA ILE A 99 14.62 -1.31 -6.59
C ILE A 99 14.17 -0.82 -7.96
N GLY A 100 13.09 -0.04 -7.98
CA GLY A 100 12.41 0.33 -9.21
C GLY A 100 11.97 -0.92 -9.98
N SER A 101 12.49 -1.09 -11.20
CA SER A 101 12.22 -2.26 -12.05
C SER A 101 13.21 -3.41 -11.87
N ALA A 102 14.29 -3.24 -11.10
CA ALA A 102 15.31 -4.27 -10.92
C ALA A 102 15.00 -5.15 -9.70
N THR A 103 14.95 -6.47 -9.92
CA THR A 103 14.86 -7.44 -8.82
C THR A 103 16.26 -7.69 -8.27
N LEU A 104 16.40 -7.54 -6.96
CA LEU A 104 17.61 -7.93 -6.24
C LEU A 104 17.58 -9.43 -5.98
N ILE A 105 18.69 -10.10 -6.27
CA ILE A 105 18.89 -11.52 -6.01
C ILE A 105 20.27 -11.68 -5.38
N ASP A 106 20.33 -12.20 -4.15
CA ASP A 106 21.56 -12.69 -3.56
C ASP A 106 21.66 -14.21 -3.86
N PRO A 107 22.59 -14.64 -4.74
CA PRO A 107 22.69 -16.02 -5.16
C PRO A 107 23.21 -16.96 -4.07
N GLN A 108 23.75 -16.45 -2.96
CA GLN A 108 24.36 -17.29 -1.94
C GLN A 108 23.36 -17.73 -0.86
N THR A 109 22.77 -16.76 -0.15
CA THR A 109 21.97 -17.06 1.05
C THR A 109 20.67 -16.27 1.16
N GLY A 110 20.56 -15.13 0.46
CA GLY A 110 19.45 -14.20 0.65
C GLY A 110 19.65 -13.26 1.85
N HIS A 111 20.64 -13.48 2.71
CA HIS A 111 20.81 -12.66 3.92
C HIS A 111 21.35 -11.25 3.63
N TYR A 112 21.95 -11.03 2.46
CA TYR A 112 22.56 -9.75 2.07
C TYR A 112 21.59 -8.80 1.36
N PHE A 113 20.28 -9.11 1.32
CA PHE A 113 19.29 -8.17 0.78
C PHE A 113 19.21 -6.85 1.56
N ALA A 114 19.63 -6.86 2.83
CA ALA A 114 19.69 -5.68 3.68
C ALA A 114 20.95 -4.82 3.48
N GLU A 115 22.03 -5.38 2.92
CA GLU A 115 23.34 -4.72 2.75
C GLU A 115 23.53 -4.15 1.34
N ILE A 116 22.47 -3.57 0.77
CA ILE A 116 22.56 -2.99 -0.56
C ILE A 116 23.51 -1.78 -0.50
N PRO A 117 24.54 -1.67 -1.36
CA PRO A 117 25.50 -0.57 -1.35
C PRO A 117 24.89 0.71 -1.97
N ILE A 118 23.74 1.12 -1.47
CA ILE A 118 22.99 2.30 -1.89
C ILE A 118 22.62 3.07 -0.62
N ALA A 119 22.96 4.34 -0.59
CA ALA A 119 22.61 5.22 0.51
C ALA A 119 21.08 5.31 0.64
N PRO A 120 20.48 5.12 1.83
CA PRO A 120 19.03 5.20 2.01
C PRO A 120 18.43 6.54 1.56
N GLU A 121 19.21 7.62 1.57
CA GLU A 121 18.82 8.95 1.10
C GLU A 121 18.58 9.00 -0.42
N MET A 122 19.11 8.02 -1.16
CA MET A 122 18.86 7.87 -2.60
C MET A 122 17.58 7.08 -2.91
N LEU A 123 16.94 6.50 -1.88
CA LEU A 123 15.76 5.67 -2.01
C LEU A 123 14.53 6.38 -1.46
N THR A 124 13.38 6.11 -2.07
CA THR A 124 12.09 6.49 -1.50
C THR A 124 11.69 5.53 -0.39
N LYS A 125 10.66 5.89 0.39
CA LYS A 125 10.09 5.02 1.42
C LYS A 125 9.82 3.61 0.84
N PRO A 126 10.20 2.54 1.55
CA PRO A 126 9.92 1.18 1.07
C PRO A 126 8.42 0.95 0.96
N SER A 127 8.03 0.16 -0.04
CA SER A 127 6.65 -0.27 -0.27
C SER A 127 6.58 -1.79 -0.18
N ILE A 128 5.57 -2.28 0.56
CA ILE A 128 5.39 -3.70 0.83
C ILE A 128 4.25 -4.21 -0.06
N PHE A 129 4.60 -5.07 -1.02
CA PHE A 129 3.63 -5.72 -1.91
C PHE A 129 3.32 -7.12 -1.40
N THR A 130 2.03 -7.47 -1.31
CA THR A 130 1.58 -8.78 -0.80
C THR A 130 0.35 -9.27 -1.56
N GLY A 131 0.22 -10.59 -1.73
CA GLY A 131 -0.96 -11.18 -2.36
C GLY A 131 -1.17 -10.69 -3.79
N VAL A 132 -2.37 -10.16 -4.08
CA VAL A 132 -2.73 -9.63 -5.40
C VAL A 132 -1.92 -8.41 -5.83
N ASP A 133 -1.42 -7.63 -4.87
CA ASP A 133 -0.62 -6.42 -5.15
C ASP A 133 0.80 -6.77 -5.60
N ASN A 134 1.23 -8.02 -5.42
CA ASN A 134 2.53 -8.54 -5.87
C ASN A 134 2.44 -9.35 -7.18
N ALA A 135 1.24 -9.53 -7.74
CA ALA A 135 0.99 -10.37 -8.92
C ALA A 135 1.22 -9.61 -10.24
#